data_AF-A0A633LDZ2-F1
#
_entry.id   AF-A0A633LDZ2-F1
#
_cell.length_a   1.000
_cell.length_b   1.000
_cell.length_c   1.000
_cell.angle_alpha   90.00
_cell.angle_beta   90.00
_cell.angle_gamma   90.00
#
_symmetry.space_group_name_H-M   'P 1'
#
loop_
_entity.id
_entity.type
_entity.pdbx_description
1 polymer ?
#
loop_
_entity_poly.entity_id
_entity_poly.type
_entity_poly.pdbx_seq_one_letter_code
_entity_poly.pdbx_strand_id
1 'polypeptide(L)'
;MSAGNFFLYLNHDDHTDMRALATIESVSRPLRGEFIRVASVAGSVLYRIDVRLPPMLGAMFAGTITPSQFAGILALLRGTGETEVSGGGQVYPWIPGRYTGTSQRRRLILQLEDDVCASLVLPLLDDASDRQRMTLLRSLMIAGCVLHELDQRFPRLLASMPEPPATLDALQHLATGLFKERGLSMPQPGEVKSAGPESAPEISVARANMKKLF
;
A
#
# COMPACT_ATOMS: atom_id res chain seq x y z
N MET A 1 -14.57 -7.59 -22.32
CA MET A 1 -13.37 -7.65 -23.20
C MET A 1 -12.71 -9.02 -23.08
N SER A 2 -11.91 -9.45 -24.07
CA SER A 2 -11.16 -10.71 -23.99
C SER A 2 -9.82 -10.52 -23.26
N ALA A 3 -9.30 -11.60 -22.68
CA ALA A 3 -7.92 -11.70 -22.22
C ALA A 3 -6.93 -11.20 -23.29
N GLY A 4 -5.81 -10.61 -22.86
CA GLY A 4 -4.89 -9.95 -23.79
C GLY A 4 -3.79 -9.11 -23.13
N ASN A 5 -3.05 -8.40 -23.98
CA ASN A 5 -1.96 -7.51 -23.57
C ASN A 5 -2.49 -6.10 -23.31
N PHE A 6 -2.24 -5.60 -22.11
CA PHE A 6 -2.54 -4.22 -21.72
C PHE A 6 -1.23 -3.45 -21.49
N PHE A 7 -1.22 -2.18 -21.89
CA PHE A 7 -0.05 -1.31 -21.71
C PHE A 7 -0.25 -0.38 -20.53
N LEU A 8 0.73 -0.35 -19.62
CA LEU A 8 0.80 0.61 -18.53
C LEU A 8 1.96 1.58 -18.76
N TYR A 9 1.80 2.81 -18.30
CA TYR A 9 2.85 3.83 -18.37
C TYR A 9 3.10 4.39 -16.97
N LEU A 10 4.36 4.34 -16.56
CA LEU A 10 4.84 4.96 -15.32
C LEU A 10 5.69 6.19 -15.70
N ASN A 11 5.39 7.34 -15.11
CA ASN A 11 6.10 8.60 -15.34
C ASN A 11 7.29 8.72 -14.39
N HIS A 12 8.46 9.08 -14.90
CA HIS A 12 9.64 9.26 -14.03
C HIS A 12 9.58 10.52 -13.16
N ASP A 13 8.70 11.47 -13.50
CA ASP A 13 8.46 12.70 -12.74
C ASP A 13 7.52 12.47 -11.54
N ASP A 14 6.81 11.35 -11.51
CA ASP A 14 5.92 10.99 -10.40
C ASP A 14 6.66 10.05 -9.44
N HIS A 15 6.81 10.50 -8.19
CA HIS A 15 7.48 9.75 -7.14
C HIS A 15 6.79 8.41 -6.84
N THR A 16 5.47 8.34 -6.96
CA THR A 16 4.68 7.11 -6.74
C THR A 16 4.99 6.09 -7.84
N ASP A 17 5.07 6.56 -9.09
CA ASP A 17 5.43 5.74 -10.25
C ASP A 17 6.87 5.23 -10.14
N MET A 18 7.79 6.09 -9.73
CA MET A 18 9.19 5.72 -9.52
C MET A 18 9.36 4.71 -8.39
N ARG A 19 8.56 4.82 -7.32
CA ARG A 19 8.56 3.83 -6.24
C ARG A 19 8.02 2.50 -6.74
N ALA A 20 6.88 2.49 -7.43
CA ALA A 20 6.32 1.27 -8.00
C ALA A 20 7.28 0.59 -8.97
N LEU A 21 7.98 1.40 -9.78
CA LEU A 21 9.03 0.93 -10.67
C LEU A 21 10.18 0.29 -9.88
N ALA A 22 10.66 0.91 -8.80
CA ALA A 22 11.68 0.34 -7.94
C ALA A 22 11.22 -0.98 -7.30
N THR A 23 9.97 -1.07 -6.85
CA THR A 23 9.38 -2.30 -6.31
C THR A 23 9.39 -3.41 -7.38
N ILE A 24 8.94 -3.12 -8.61
CA ILE A 24 8.99 -4.07 -9.73
C ILE A 24 10.43 -4.47 -10.06
N GLU A 25 11.37 -3.55 -9.98
CA GLU A 25 12.77 -3.82 -10.29
C GLU A 25 13.48 -4.65 -9.23
N SER A 26 13.02 -4.58 -7.98
CA SER A 26 13.50 -5.45 -6.89
C SER A 26 13.16 -6.93 -7.13
N VAL A 27 12.10 -7.21 -7.90
CA VAL A 27 11.73 -8.57 -8.31
C VAL A 27 12.65 -9.04 -9.44
N SER A 28 13.07 -10.31 -9.37
CA SER A 28 13.88 -10.96 -10.39
C SER A 28 13.24 -10.83 -11.78
N ARG A 29 14.04 -10.45 -12.79
CA ARG A 29 13.60 -10.23 -14.18
C ARG A 29 12.60 -11.26 -14.73
N PRO A 30 12.81 -12.59 -14.60
CA PRO A 30 11.87 -13.58 -15.15
C PRO A 30 10.50 -13.57 -14.47
N LEU A 31 10.40 -13.07 -13.23
CA LEU A 31 9.16 -13.06 -12.45
C LEU A 31 8.40 -11.73 -12.54
N ARG A 32 8.94 -10.73 -13.24
CA ARG A 32 8.34 -9.38 -13.29
C ARG A 32 6.99 -9.35 -14.00
N GLY A 33 6.83 -10.12 -15.08
CA GLY A 33 5.54 -10.21 -15.78
C GLY A 33 4.44 -10.74 -14.86
N GLU A 34 4.73 -11.85 -14.17
CA GLU A 34 3.81 -12.44 -13.19
C GLU A 34 3.57 -11.52 -11.99
N PHE A 35 4.61 -10.83 -11.50
CA PHE A 35 4.45 -9.85 -10.44
C PHE A 35 3.50 -8.71 -10.83
N ILE A 36 3.65 -8.15 -12.03
CA ILE A 36 2.76 -7.09 -12.55
C ILE A 36 1.32 -7.62 -12.62
N ARG A 37 1.13 -8.86 -13.10
CA ARG A 37 -0.18 -9.52 -13.14
C ARG A 37 -0.81 -9.64 -11.76
N VAL A 38 -0.09 -10.24 -10.81
CA VAL A 38 -0.54 -10.43 -9.43
C VAL A 38 -0.82 -9.09 -8.75
N ALA A 39 0.04 -8.08 -8.94
CA ALA A 39 -0.15 -6.75 -8.37
C ALA A 39 -1.44 -6.09 -8.90
N SER A 40 -1.68 -6.16 -10.21
CA SER A 40 -2.92 -5.65 -10.82
C SER A 40 -4.18 -6.38 -10.35
N VAL A 41 -4.11 -7.71 -10.18
CA VAL A 41 -5.22 -8.52 -9.66
C VAL A 41 -5.52 -8.16 -8.20
N ALA A 42 -4.50 -8.11 -7.36
CA ALA A 42 -4.64 -7.69 -5.97
C ALA A 42 -5.23 -6.28 -5.85
N GLY A 43 -4.76 -5.33 -6.66
CA GLY A 43 -5.34 -3.99 -6.75
C GLY A 43 -6.81 -4.00 -7.18
N SER A 44 -7.19 -4.91 -8.09
CA SER A 44 -8.59 -5.08 -8.53
C SER A 44 -9.48 -5.60 -7.42
N VAL A 45 -8.99 -6.53 -6.60
CA VAL A 45 -9.69 -6.96 -5.38
C VAL A 45 -9.93 -5.76 -4.45
N LEU A 46 -8.91 -4.94 -4.20
CA LEU A 46 -9.06 -3.74 -3.38
C LEU A 46 -10.08 -2.75 -3.95
N TYR A 47 -10.08 -2.53 -5.26
CA TYR A 47 -11.03 -1.65 -5.94
C TYR A 47 -12.48 -2.12 -5.79
N ARG A 48 -12.70 -3.45 -5.84
CA ARG A 48 -14.03 -4.05 -5.67
C ARG A 48 -14.55 -3.93 -4.24
N ILE A 49 -13.66 -3.93 -3.25
CA ILE A 49 -14.02 -3.65 -1.85
C ILE A 49 -14.41 -2.18 -1.68
N ASP A 50 -13.55 -1.27 -2.14
CA ASP A 50 -13.81 0.17 -2.14
C ASP A 50 -13.00 0.84 -3.27
N VAL A 51 -13.70 1.54 -4.15
CA VAL A 51 -13.14 2.25 -5.31
C VAL A 51 -12.07 3.28 -4.92
N ARG A 52 -12.15 3.82 -3.69
CA ARG A 52 -11.23 4.84 -3.16
C ARG A 52 -9.93 4.23 -2.62
N LEU A 53 -9.90 2.93 -2.33
CA LEU A 53 -8.78 2.28 -1.66
C LEU A 53 -7.49 2.25 -2.51
N PRO A 54 -7.51 1.80 -3.79
CA PRO A 54 -6.30 1.83 -4.62
C PRO A 54 -5.65 3.22 -4.78
N PRO A 55 -6.38 4.30 -5.10
CA PRO A 55 -5.76 5.62 -5.20
C PRO A 55 -5.29 6.18 -3.85
N MET A 56 -5.98 5.89 -2.73
CA MET A 56 -5.51 6.26 -1.39
C MET A 56 -4.21 5.57 -1.01
N LEU A 57 -4.08 4.27 -1.30
CA LEU A 57 -2.83 3.54 -1.09
C LEU A 57 -1.70 4.10 -1.95
N GLY A 58 -1.98 4.43 -3.22
CA GLY A 58 -1.03 5.08 -4.11
C GLY A 58 -0.56 6.43 -3.56
N ALA A 59 -1.45 7.26 -3.03
CA ALA A 59 -1.09 8.55 -2.45
C ALA A 59 -0.15 8.43 -1.23
N MET A 60 -0.28 7.35 -0.44
CA MET A 60 0.61 7.08 0.70
C MET A 60 1.91 6.39 0.30
N PHE A 61 2.01 5.91 -0.95
CA PHE A 61 3.17 5.16 -1.45
C PHE A 61 4.43 6.02 -1.67
N ALA A 62 4.31 7.34 -1.50
CA ALA A 62 5.43 8.28 -1.49
C ALA A 62 6.43 8.08 -0.35
N GLY A 63 6.08 7.26 0.64
CA GLY A 63 6.92 6.85 1.76
C GLY A 63 6.81 5.35 2.03
N THR A 64 7.43 4.90 3.11
CA THR A 64 7.24 3.54 3.61
C THR A 64 5.85 3.43 4.24
N ILE A 65 4.96 2.66 3.60
CA ILE A 65 3.66 2.37 4.19
C ILE A 65 3.85 1.41 5.37
N THR A 66 3.32 1.77 6.54
CA THR A 66 3.34 0.91 7.72
C THR A 66 2.01 0.18 7.88
N PRO A 67 1.97 -0.96 8.60
CA PRO A 67 0.71 -1.61 8.96
C PRO A 67 -0.27 -0.61 9.62
N SER A 68 0.18 0.20 10.57
CA SER A 68 -0.67 1.22 11.22
C SER A 68 -1.27 2.22 10.23
N GLN A 69 -0.52 2.67 9.22
CA GLN A 69 -1.04 3.55 8.18
C GLN A 69 -2.08 2.85 7.30
N PHE A 70 -1.83 1.58 6.95
CA PHE A 70 -2.79 0.74 6.25
C PHE A 70 -4.10 0.59 7.06
N ALA A 71 -3.99 0.32 8.37
CA ALA A 71 -5.15 0.26 9.27
C ALA A 71 -5.91 1.58 9.32
N GLY A 72 -5.18 2.70 9.39
CA GLY A 72 -5.74 4.05 9.38
C GLY A 72 -6.54 4.36 8.12
N ILE A 73 -6.04 3.97 6.95
CA ILE A 73 -6.80 4.09 5.68
C ILE A 73 -8.10 3.30 5.75
N LEU A 74 -8.05 2.04 6.21
CA LEU A 74 -9.26 1.21 6.32
C LEU A 74 -10.26 1.80 7.32
N ALA A 75 -9.78 2.34 8.45
CA ALA A 75 -10.63 3.02 9.44
C ALA A 75 -11.26 4.31 8.88
N LEU A 76 -10.51 5.10 8.11
CA LEU A 76 -11.03 6.31 7.47
C LEU A 76 -12.11 5.98 6.44
N LEU A 77 -11.91 4.94 5.63
CA LEU A 77 -12.91 4.50 4.64
C LEU A 77 -14.21 4.01 5.28
N ARG A 78 -14.13 3.43 6.49
CA ARG A 78 -15.30 3.05 7.31
C ARG A 78 -15.95 4.22 8.05
N GLY A 79 -15.29 5.37 8.13
CA GLY A 79 -15.73 6.51 8.95
C GLY A 79 -15.52 6.32 10.45
N THR A 80 -14.63 5.42 10.87
CA THR A 80 -14.37 5.08 12.28
C THR A 80 -13.01 5.55 12.79
N GLY A 81 -12.21 6.24 11.97
CA GLY A 81 -10.82 6.59 12.31
C GLY A 81 -10.55 8.09 12.38
N GLU A 82 -9.86 8.52 13.44
CA GLU A 82 -8.98 9.68 13.41
C GLU A 82 -7.59 9.23 12.92
N THR A 83 -6.98 9.95 11.98
CA THR A 83 -5.65 9.61 11.50
C THR A 83 -4.61 10.06 12.51
N GLU A 84 -4.22 9.22 13.46
CA GLU A 84 -2.93 9.39 14.13
C GLU A 84 -1.82 9.07 13.12
N VAL A 85 -1.45 10.05 12.28
CA VAL A 85 -0.23 10.00 11.48
C VAL A 85 0.96 10.29 12.39
N SER A 86 1.10 9.52 13.48
CA SER A 86 2.25 9.57 14.38
C SER A 86 3.28 8.58 13.85
N GLY A 87 3.88 8.93 12.73
CA GLY A 87 4.92 8.15 12.09
C GLY A 87 5.52 8.99 11.01
N GLY A 88 6.64 9.66 11.32
CA GLY A 88 7.44 10.36 10.33
C GLY A 88 7.81 9.37 9.23
N GLY A 89 7.06 9.41 8.12
CA GLY A 89 7.33 8.56 6.97
C GLY A 89 8.76 8.81 6.56
N GLN A 90 9.57 7.75 6.48
CA GLN A 90 10.86 7.88 5.81
C GLN A 90 10.55 8.25 4.37
N VAL A 91 10.78 9.53 4.06
CA VAL A 91 10.75 10.05 2.70
C VAL A 91 11.75 9.21 1.94
N TYR A 92 11.27 8.51 0.90
CA TYR A 92 12.16 7.78 0.02
C TYR A 92 13.25 8.75 -0.45
N PRO A 93 14.55 8.45 -0.29
CA PRO A 93 15.62 9.31 -0.79
C PRO A 93 15.60 9.26 -2.33
N TRP A 94 14.66 9.99 -2.90
CA TRP A 94 14.54 10.24 -4.32
C TRP A 94 15.56 11.31 -4.66
N ILE A 95 16.56 10.91 -5.44
CA ILE A 95 17.53 11.84 -6.02
C ILE A 95 17.05 12.14 -7.44
N PRO A 96 16.69 13.39 -7.78
CA PRO A 96 16.22 13.78 -9.11
C PRO A 96 17.20 13.50 -10.28
N GLY A 97 18.37 12.91 -10.03
CA GLY A 97 19.53 12.98 -10.91
C GLY A 97 19.75 11.83 -11.91
N ARG A 98 18.98 10.74 -11.89
CA ARG A 98 19.19 9.64 -12.88
C ARG A 98 18.37 9.78 -14.16
N TYR A 99 17.34 10.61 -14.17
CA TYR A 99 16.40 10.78 -15.29
C TYR A 99 16.18 12.26 -15.60
N THR A 100 17.26 13.05 -15.64
CA THR A 100 17.22 14.44 -16.11
C THR A 100 17.15 14.45 -17.64
N GLY A 101 15.97 14.15 -18.17
CA GLY A 101 15.63 14.22 -19.59
C GLY A 101 14.14 14.53 -19.75
N THR A 102 13.69 14.86 -20.97
CA THR A 102 12.27 15.06 -21.30
C THR A 102 11.42 13.94 -20.69
N SER A 103 10.29 14.27 -20.04
CA SER A 103 9.46 13.37 -19.20
C SER A 103 9.51 11.92 -19.68
N GLN A 104 10.39 11.10 -19.10
CA GLN A 104 10.55 9.73 -19.56
C GLN A 104 9.37 8.92 -19.04
N ARG A 105 8.71 8.18 -19.93
CA ARG A 105 7.65 7.23 -19.56
C ARG A 105 8.16 5.82 -19.74
N ARG A 106 8.12 5.00 -18.68
CA ARG A 106 8.39 3.58 -18.76
C ARG A 106 7.10 2.87 -19.20
N ARG A 107 7.14 2.18 -20.35
CA ARG A 107 6.06 1.28 -20.76
C ARG A 107 6.24 -0.09 -20.11
N LEU A 108 5.20 -0.58 -19.46
CA LEU A 108 5.08 -1.94 -18.94
C LEU A 108 3.97 -2.68 -19.69
N ILE A 109 4.06 -4.00 -19.72
CA ILE A 109 3.08 -4.88 -20.36
C ILE A 109 2.45 -5.73 -19.25
N LEU A 110 1.14 -5.65 -19.12
CA LEU A 110 0.33 -6.57 -18.33
C LEU A 110 -0.27 -7.59 -19.28
N GLN A 111 0.01 -8.86 -19.02
CA GLN A 111 -0.62 -9.96 -19.74
C GLN A 111 -1.70 -10.55 -18.83
N LEU A 112 -2.94 -10.52 -19.30
CA LEU A 112 -4.04 -11.24 -18.66
C LEU A 112 -4.36 -12.45 -19.52
N GLU A 113 -4.26 -13.63 -18.92
CA GLU A 113 -4.71 -14.89 -19.52
C GLU A 113 -6.21 -15.07 -19.24
N ASP A 114 -6.92 -15.90 -19.99
CA ASP A 114 -8.36 -16.10 -19.79
C ASP A 114 -8.61 -17.01 -18.58
N ASP A 115 -8.34 -16.47 -17.39
CA ASP A 115 -8.35 -17.17 -16.12
C ASP A 115 -9.16 -16.42 -15.04
N VAL A 116 -9.24 -17.02 -13.84
CA VAL A 116 -9.96 -16.44 -12.71
C VAL A 116 -9.42 -15.04 -12.37
N CYS A 117 -8.11 -14.83 -12.49
CA CYS A 117 -7.48 -13.54 -12.26
C CYS A 117 -7.99 -12.48 -13.25
N ALA A 118 -8.09 -12.80 -14.54
CA ALA A 118 -8.64 -11.88 -15.53
C ALA A 118 -10.11 -11.55 -15.28
N SER A 119 -10.91 -12.49 -14.77
CA SER A 119 -12.30 -12.23 -14.38
C SER A 119 -12.45 -11.18 -13.27
N LEU A 120 -11.39 -10.93 -12.48
CA LEU A 120 -11.36 -9.89 -11.45
C LEU A 120 -11.01 -8.50 -12.02
N VAL A 121 -10.23 -8.45 -13.10
CA VAL A 121 -9.70 -7.20 -13.68
C VAL A 121 -10.56 -6.73 -14.85
N LEU A 122 -10.90 -7.61 -15.79
CA LEU A 122 -11.54 -7.26 -17.07
C LEU A 122 -12.88 -6.53 -16.90
N PRO A 123 -13.79 -6.93 -15.99
CA PRO A 123 -15.05 -6.21 -15.80
C PRO A 123 -14.86 -4.76 -15.34
N LEU A 124 -13.77 -4.46 -14.62
CA LEU A 124 -13.46 -3.08 -14.19
C LEU A 124 -13.02 -2.19 -15.38
N LEU A 125 -12.54 -2.80 -16.46
CA LEU A 125 -12.04 -2.10 -17.63
C LEU A 125 -13.10 -1.96 -18.73
N ASP A 126 -14.08 -2.86 -18.78
CA ASP A 126 -15.09 -2.92 -19.84
C ASP A 126 -15.86 -1.60 -19.98
N ASP A 127 -16.27 -1.00 -18.85
CA ASP A 127 -17.06 0.23 -18.81
C ASP A 127 -16.21 1.53 -18.88
N ALA A 128 -14.88 1.42 -18.81
CA ALA A 128 -14.00 2.58 -18.79
C ALA A 128 -13.59 3.00 -20.22
N SER A 129 -13.44 4.31 -20.46
CA SER A 129 -12.76 4.80 -21.68
C SER A 129 -11.28 4.40 -21.69
N ASP A 130 -10.63 4.35 -22.86
CA ASP A 130 -9.21 3.96 -22.97
C ASP A 130 -8.27 4.73 -22.03
N ARG A 131 -8.51 6.04 -21.88
CA ARG A 131 -7.75 6.87 -20.94
C ARG A 131 -7.99 6.47 -19.50
N GLN A 132 -9.25 6.25 -19.12
CA GLN A 132 -9.61 5.81 -17.77
C GLN A 132 -9.10 4.40 -17.47
N ARG A 133 -9.14 3.47 -18.44
CA ARG A 133 -8.57 2.13 -18.32
C ARG A 133 -7.10 2.19 -17.95
N MET A 134 -6.32 3.01 -18.66
CA MET A 134 -4.90 3.19 -18.37
C MET A 134 -4.66 3.76 -16.97
N THR A 135 -5.40 4.81 -16.59
CA THR A 135 -5.28 5.42 -15.26
C THR A 135 -5.68 4.45 -14.15
N LEU A 136 -6.75 3.68 -14.37
CA LEU A 136 -7.23 2.67 -13.44
C LEU A 136 -6.20 1.54 -13.31
N LEU A 137 -5.77 0.91 -14.42
CA LEU A 137 -4.75 -0.12 -14.41
C LEU A 137 -3.47 0.31 -13.68
N ARG A 138 -3.03 1.55 -13.92
CA ARG A 138 -1.89 2.14 -13.20
C ARG A 138 -2.18 2.16 -11.69
N SER A 139 -3.32 2.71 -11.27
CA SER A 139 -3.70 2.78 -9.86
C SER A 139 -3.80 1.40 -9.20
N LEU A 140 -4.38 0.42 -9.90
CA LEU A 140 -4.50 -0.97 -9.41
C LEU A 140 -3.12 -1.62 -9.24
N MET A 141 -2.26 -1.49 -10.25
CA MET A 141 -0.90 -2.03 -10.18
C MET A 141 -0.09 -1.39 -9.05
N ILE A 142 -0.19 -0.06 -8.87
CA ILE A 142 0.50 0.66 -7.79
C ILE A 142 0.00 0.16 -6.43
N ALA A 143 -1.31 0.01 -6.24
CA ALA A 143 -1.85 -0.53 -5.01
C ALA A 143 -1.34 -1.94 -4.70
N GLY A 144 -1.20 -2.80 -5.73
CA GLY A 144 -0.54 -4.09 -5.58
C GLY A 144 0.94 -4.00 -5.16
N CYS A 145 1.69 -3.01 -5.69
CA CYS A 145 3.06 -2.73 -5.23
C CYS A 145 3.10 -2.25 -3.78
N VAL A 146 2.15 -1.41 -3.35
CA VAL A 146 2.01 -0.96 -1.96
C VAL A 146 1.81 -2.16 -1.04
N LEU A 147 0.89 -3.06 -1.40
CA LEU A 147 0.67 -4.31 -0.65
C LEU A 147 1.92 -5.18 -0.58
N HIS A 148 2.70 -5.26 -1.66
CA HIS A 148 3.96 -6.01 -1.67
C HIS A 148 5.01 -5.44 -0.71
N GLU A 149 5.06 -4.11 -0.55
CA GLU A 149 5.95 -3.46 0.41
C GLU A 149 5.52 -3.68 1.86
N LEU A 150 4.21 -3.71 2.13
CA LEU A 150 3.67 -4.11 3.43
C LEU A 150 4.04 -5.56 3.76
N ASP A 151 3.72 -6.47 2.85
CA ASP A 151 4.17 -7.86 2.91
C ASP A 151 4.24 -8.49 1.52
N GLN A 152 5.36 -9.14 1.23
CA GLN A 152 5.64 -9.69 -0.10
C GLN A 152 4.62 -10.75 -0.55
N ARG A 153 3.98 -11.43 0.41
CA ARG A 153 2.98 -12.48 0.17
C ARG A 153 1.59 -11.90 -0.05
N PHE A 154 1.32 -10.66 0.39
CA PHE A 154 -0.03 -10.11 0.41
C PHE A 154 -0.68 -10.05 -0.98
N PRO A 155 -0.04 -9.52 -2.04
CA PRO A 155 -0.66 -9.49 -3.36
C PRO A 155 -0.97 -10.89 -3.89
N ARG A 156 -0.05 -11.85 -3.66
CA ARG A 156 -0.22 -13.25 -4.09
C ARG A 156 -1.36 -13.92 -3.35
N LEU A 157 -1.48 -13.69 -2.05
CA LEU A 157 -2.57 -14.20 -1.23
C LEU A 157 -3.92 -13.73 -1.78
N LEU A 158 -4.08 -12.44 -2.04
CA LEU A 158 -5.33 -11.91 -2.62
C LEU A 158 -5.63 -12.47 -4.02
N ALA A 159 -4.60 -12.64 -4.85
CA ALA A 159 -4.76 -13.15 -6.21
C ALA A 159 -5.05 -14.65 -6.28
N SER A 160 -4.60 -15.45 -5.30
CA SER A 160 -4.81 -16.90 -5.29
C SER A 160 -6.03 -17.36 -4.48
N MET A 161 -6.73 -16.45 -3.80
CA MET A 161 -7.93 -16.80 -3.05
C MET A 161 -9.09 -17.12 -4.00
N PRO A 162 -9.82 -18.24 -3.78
CA PRO A 162 -11.01 -18.55 -4.56
C PRO A 162 -12.14 -17.53 -4.30
N GLU A 163 -12.26 -17.08 -3.05
CA GLU A 163 -13.17 -16.02 -2.62
C GLU A 163 -12.36 -14.89 -2.00
N PRO A 164 -11.98 -13.86 -2.77
CA PRO A 164 -11.25 -12.73 -2.23
C PRO A 164 -12.12 -11.94 -1.24
N PRO A 165 -11.52 -11.20 -0.31
CA PRO A 165 -12.27 -10.37 0.64
C PRO A 165 -13.18 -9.40 -0.10
N ALA A 166 -14.47 -9.37 0.28
CA ALA A 166 -15.47 -8.50 -0.32
C ALA A 166 -15.75 -7.24 0.51
N THR A 167 -15.23 -7.17 1.75
CA THR A 167 -15.46 -6.07 2.69
C THR A 167 -14.15 -5.57 3.30
N LEU A 168 -14.16 -4.32 3.77
CA LEU A 168 -13.01 -3.71 4.46
C LEU A 168 -12.63 -4.49 5.73
N ASP A 169 -13.60 -5.06 6.43
CA ASP A 169 -13.37 -5.84 7.65
C ASP A 169 -12.73 -7.19 7.36
N ALA A 170 -13.20 -7.89 6.31
CA ALA A 170 -12.57 -9.13 5.87
C ALA A 170 -11.12 -8.90 5.42
N LEU A 171 -10.88 -7.79 4.71
CA LEU A 171 -9.53 -7.38 4.31
C LEU A 171 -8.66 -7.07 5.53
N GLN A 172 -9.19 -6.37 6.53
CA GLN A 172 -8.44 -6.09 7.75
C GLN A 172 -8.12 -7.35 8.55
N HIS A 173 -9.06 -8.27 8.70
CA HIS A 173 -8.82 -9.53 9.39
C HIS A 173 -7.72 -10.35 8.71
N LEU A 174 -7.74 -10.43 7.38
CA LEU A 174 -6.71 -11.09 6.59
C LEU A 174 -5.35 -10.41 6.78
N ALA A 175 -5.30 -9.07 6.70
CA ALA A 175 -4.08 -8.30 6.89
C ALA A 175 -3.50 -8.49 8.30
N THR A 176 -4.33 -8.41 9.34
CA THR A 176 -3.93 -8.64 10.74
C THR A 176 -3.34 -10.03 10.93
N GLY A 177 -3.95 -11.06 10.35
CA GLY A 177 -3.41 -12.43 10.36
C GLY A 177 -2.02 -12.50 9.73
N LEU A 178 -1.89 -11.95 8.52
CA LEU A 178 -0.64 -11.93 7.76
C LEU A 178 0.49 -11.20 8.51
N PHE A 179 0.19 -10.04 9.11
CA PHE A 179 1.19 -9.26 9.84
C PHE A 179 1.58 -9.91 11.17
N LYS A 180 0.64 -10.57 11.85
CA LYS A 180 0.90 -11.31 13.08
C LYS A 180 1.90 -12.46 12.88
N GLU A 181 1.84 -13.16 11.74
CA GLU A 181 2.83 -14.18 11.38
C GLU A 181 4.27 -13.64 11.30
N ARG A 182 4.41 -12.33 11.06
CA ARG A 182 5.69 -11.63 10.97
C ARG A 182 6.07 -10.89 12.27
N GLY A 183 5.26 -11.03 13.32
CA GLY A 183 5.43 -10.33 14.60
C GLY A 183 5.08 -8.84 14.56
N LEU A 184 4.38 -8.38 13.51
CA LEU A 184 3.89 -7.00 13.39
C LEU A 184 2.46 -6.90 13.94
N SER A 185 2.15 -5.79 14.62
CA SER A 185 0.81 -5.52 15.14
C SER A 185 0.07 -4.50 14.29
N MET A 186 -1.19 -4.80 13.98
CA MET A 186 -2.15 -3.86 13.39
C MET A 186 -3.06 -3.31 14.48
N PRO A 187 -3.33 -1.99 14.50
CA PRO A 187 -4.39 -1.45 15.33
C PRO A 187 -5.75 -2.06 14.94
N GLN A 188 -6.52 -2.51 15.93
CA GLN A 188 -7.91 -2.94 15.73
C GLN A 188 -8.84 -1.73 15.63
N PRO A 189 -9.96 -1.81 14.89
CA PRO A 189 -10.98 -0.75 14.90
C PRO A 189 -11.54 -0.63 16.32
N GLY A 190 -11.35 0.51 16.96
CA GLY A 190 -11.88 0.78 18.30
C GLY A 190 -10.95 0.48 19.48
N GLU A 191 -9.71 0.03 19.25
CA GLU A 191 -8.69 0.13 20.30
C GLU A 191 -8.22 1.58 20.43
N VAL A 192 -9.02 2.39 21.11
CA VAL A 192 -8.48 3.54 21.82
C VAL A 192 -7.53 2.95 22.84
N LYS A 193 -6.23 2.99 22.56
CA LYS A 193 -5.24 2.79 23.62
C LYS A 193 -5.45 3.95 24.57
N SER A 194 -6.28 3.75 25.59
CA SER A 194 -6.34 4.63 26.74
C SER A 194 -4.99 4.53 27.41
N ALA A 195 -4.02 5.31 26.92
CA ALA A 195 -2.94 5.76 27.77
C ALA A 195 -3.63 6.58 28.86
N GLY A 196 -3.93 5.91 29.99
CA GLY A 196 -4.30 6.59 31.20
C GLY A 196 -3.27 7.69 31.51
N PRO A 197 -3.64 8.73 32.25
CA PRO A 197 -2.73 9.83 32.53
C PRO A 197 -1.56 9.29 33.36
N GLU A 198 -0.44 9.02 32.69
CA GLU A 198 0.81 8.75 33.35
C GLU A 198 1.30 10.10 33.89
N SER A 199 0.90 10.33 35.14
CA SER A 199 1.47 11.22 36.16
C SER A 199 2.49 12.25 35.66
N ALA A 200 2.13 13.51 35.84
CA ALA A 200 3.00 14.68 35.76
C ALA A 200 4.39 14.43 36.40
N PRO A 201 5.49 14.94 35.83
CA PRO A 201 6.78 14.90 36.50
C PRO A 201 6.75 15.90 37.68
N GLU A 202 6.73 15.37 38.90
CA GLU A 202 6.93 16.16 40.11
C GLU A 202 8.30 16.83 40.09
N ILE A 203 8.28 18.16 39.99
CA ILE A 203 9.41 19.05 40.22
C ILE A 203 9.70 19.04 41.73
N SER A 204 10.52 18.11 42.20
CA SER A 204 11.41 18.23 43.36
C SER A 204 12.17 16.91 43.43
N VAL A 205 13.48 16.84 43.26
CA VAL A 205 14.46 16.94 44.34
C VAL A 205 15.80 17.40 43.76
N ALA A 206 15.99 18.71 43.66
CA ALA A 206 17.30 19.32 43.47
C ALA A 206 17.66 20.09 44.76
N ARG A 207 17.92 19.37 45.86
CA ARG A 207 18.54 19.91 47.08
C ARG A 207 18.90 18.80 48.08
N ALA A 208 19.97 18.05 47.80
CA ALA A 208 20.57 17.18 48.81
C ALA A 208 22.11 17.04 48.74
N ASN A 209 22.80 17.75 47.84
CA ASN A 209 24.26 17.66 47.69
C ASN A 209 25.02 18.94 48.06
N MET A 210 24.70 19.53 49.21
CA MET A 210 25.55 20.52 49.87
C MET A 210 25.47 20.37 51.39
N LYS A 211 26.27 19.45 51.95
CA LYS A 211 26.82 19.50 53.32
C LYS A 211 27.75 18.31 53.57
N LYS A 212 28.94 18.36 52.98
CA LYS A 212 30.17 17.79 53.55
C LYS A 212 31.32 18.76 53.26
N LEU A 213 31.31 19.84 54.03
CA LEU A 213 32.46 20.69 54.30
C LEU A 213 32.54 20.77 55.81
N PHE A 214 33.22 19.78 56.39
CA PHE A 214 33.96 19.80 57.66
C PHE A 214 34.96 18.65 57.60
#